data_AF-F3PA28-F1
#
_entry.id   AF-F3PA28-F1
#
_cell.length_a   1.000
_cell.length_b   1.000
_cell.length_c   1.000
_cell.angle_alpha   90.00
_cell.angle_beta   90.00
_cell.angle_gamma   90.00
#
_symmetry.space_group_name_H-M   'P 1'
#
loop_
_entity.id
_entity.type
_entity.pdbx_description
1 polymer ?
#
loop_
_entity_poly.entity_id
_entity_poly.type
_entity_poly.pdbx_seq_one_letter_code
_entity_poly.pdbx_strand_id
1 'polypeptide(L)'
;MSEKAEGQSPRREKLNVTDFMTIGIFFVIITLVGTVVAFVGITPVTFVMISPIQGIVLGIPTMLFYSKVKKPGMLLIMAVISGAFSLLMALGPYHLIIGSLLALIAEGILWSGKYGSVRGAVLAYAVTALATTANYIPLFFATQRYIADSDIAGKYGEGMAKGMTAIGEHGLVLFAAIVGVTFVTALLGGLLGQKVFNKHFKRAGIV
;
A
#
# COMPACT_ATOMS: atom_id res chain seq x y z
N MET A 1 45.92 23.76 22.97
CA MET A 1 45.08 22.58 23.23
C MET A 1 43.79 22.75 22.45
N SER A 2 43.68 22.05 21.32
CA SER A 2 42.48 22.03 20.47
C SER A 2 41.74 20.74 20.79
N GLU A 3 40.67 20.84 21.57
CA GLU A 3 39.82 19.70 21.92
C GLU A 3 38.73 19.55 20.87
N LYS A 4 38.80 18.44 20.14
CA LYS A 4 37.82 18.00 19.14
C LYS A 4 36.46 17.84 19.80
N ALA A 5 35.49 18.68 19.42
CA ALA A 5 34.09 18.33 19.56
C ALA A 5 33.74 17.34 18.44
N GLU A 6 33.73 16.06 18.77
CA GLU A 6 33.23 14.99 17.93
C GLU A 6 31.81 15.30 17.43
N GLY A 7 31.66 15.32 16.11
CA GLY A 7 30.37 15.42 15.46
C GLY A 7 29.49 14.27 15.93
N GLN A 8 28.43 14.62 16.66
CA GLN A 8 27.33 13.71 16.98
C GLN A 8 26.79 13.12 15.68
N SER A 9 27.13 11.85 15.42
CA SER A 9 26.47 11.04 14.42
C SER A 9 24.98 10.98 14.77
N PRO A 10 24.04 11.12 13.81
CA PRO A 10 22.62 11.02 14.11
C PRO A 10 22.37 9.61 14.68
N ARG A 11 21.98 9.51 15.96
CA ARG A 11 21.55 8.24 16.56
C ARG A 11 20.45 7.67 15.67
N ARG A 12 20.77 6.62 14.91
CA ARG A 12 19.76 5.80 14.25
C ARG A 12 18.97 5.14 15.37
N GLU A 13 17.90 5.78 15.82
CA GLU A 13 16.98 5.17 16.76
C GLU A 13 16.40 3.91 16.11
N LYS A 14 16.79 2.76 16.67
CA LYS A 14 16.22 1.48 16.29
C LYS A 14 14.72 1.47 16.63
N LEU A 15 13.95 0.67 15.89
CA LEU A 15 12.55 0.42 16.22
C LEU A 15 12.46 -0.19 17.63
N ASN A 16 11.58 0.36 18.44
CA ASN A 16 11.32 -0.11 19.80
C ASN A 16 9.95 -0.80 19.86
N VAL A 17 9.64 -1.48 20.97
CA VAL A 17 8.39 -2.23 21.16
C VAL A 17 7.16 -1.36 20.88
N THR A 18 7.17 -0.10 21.30
CA THR A 18 6.08 0.85 21.05
C THR A 18 5.87 1.15 19.56
N ASP A 19 6.94 1.17 18.77
CA ASP A 19 6.84 1.36 17.31
C ASP A 19 6.21 0.12 16.65
N PHE A 20 6.59 -1.08 17.09
CA PHE A 20 5.96 -2.32 16.61
C PHE A 20 4.47 -2.39 16.95
N MET A 21 4.08 -1.99 18.17
CA MET A 21 2.66 -1.90 18.54
C MET A 21 1.92 -0.90 17.64
N THR A 22 2.53 0.25 17.36
CA THR A 22 1.94 1.28 16.48
C THR A 22 1.78 0.76 15.05
N ILE A 23 2.80 0.09 14.49
CA ILE A 23 2.72 -0.55 13.17
C ILE A 23 1.58 -1.56 13.14
N GLY A 24 1.43 -2.40 14.17
CA GLY A 24 0.34 -3.37 14.28
C GLY A 24 -1.05 -2.73 14.29
N ILE A 25 -1.24 -1.65 15.05
CA ILE A 25 -2.52 -0.92 15.09
C ILE A 25 -2.85 -0.34 13.72
N PHE A 26 -1.90 0.33 13.06
CA PHE A 26 -2.13 0.88 11.73
C PHE A 26 -2.33 -0.20 10.67
N PHE A 27 -1.66 -1.34 10.79
CA PHE A 27 -1.90 -2.51 9.96
C PHE A 27 -3.37 -2.95 10.04
N VAL A 28 -3.92 -3.10 11.25
CA VAL A 28 -5.33 -3.49 11.42
C VAL A 28 -6.26 -2.42 10.83
N ILE A 29 -6.02 -1.14 11.11
CA ILE A 29 -6.85 -0.04 10.58
C ILE A 29 -6.84 -0.01 9.05
N ILE A 30 -5.65 -0.01 8.44
CA ILE A 30 -5.48 0.06 6.98
C ILE A 30 -6.10 -1.18 6.32
N THR A 31 -5.92 -2.36 6.91
CA THR A 31 -6.47 -3.62 6.38
C THR A 31 -8.00 -3.65 6.48
N LEU A 32 -8.58 -3.23 7.60
CA LEU A 32 -10.03 -3.15 7.78
C LEU A 32 -10.66 -2.17 6.77
N VAL A 33 -10.11 -0.95 6.66
CA VAL A 33 -10.59 0.04 5.68
C VAL A 33 -10.44 -0.50 4.25
N GLY A 34 -9.30 -1.15 3.95
CA GLY A 34 -9.05 -1.75 2.64
C GLY A 34 -10.04 -2.87 2.31
N THR A 35 -10.41 -3.67 3.31
CA THR A 35 -11.40 -4.76 3.17
C THR A 35 -12.80 -4.20 2.92
N VAL A 36 -13.18 -3.12 3.61
CA VAL A 36 -14.46 -2.43 3.36
C VAL A 36 -14.53 -1.93 1.91
N VAL A 37 -13.44 -1.36 1.38
CA VAL A 37 -13.38 -0.93 -0.02
C VAL A 37 -13.42 -2.12 -0.99
N ALA A 38 -12.86 -3.27 -0.62
CA ALA A 38 -12.85 -4.45 -1.47
C ALA A 38 -14.26 -4.99 -1.79
N PHE A 39 -15.25 -4.75 -0.93
CA PHE A 39 -16.65 -5.13 -1.19
C PHE A 39 -17.27 -4.42 -2.40
N VAL A 40 -16.66 -3.34 -2.91
CA VAL A 40 -17.11 -2.67 -4.14
C VAL A 40 -16.89 -3.55 -5.38
N GLY A 41 -16.00 -4.56 -5.31
CA GLY A 41 -15.62 -5.45 -6.41
C GLY A 41 -16.68 -6.46 -6.87
N ILE A 42 -17.94 -6.08 -6.96
CA ILE A 42 -19.06 -6.98 -7.30
C ILE A 42 -19.09 -7.29 -8.81
N THR A 43 -18.61 -6.38 -9.64
CA THR A 43 -18.48 -6.55 -11.09
C THR A 43 -17.01 -6.67 -11.52
N PRO A 44 -16.71 -7.28 -12.68
CA PRO A 44 -15.34 -7.37 -13.20
C PRO A 44 -14.62 -6.02 -13.32
N VAL A 45 -15.34 -4.98 -13.77
CA VAL A 45 -14.78 -3.62 -13.89
C VAL A 45 -14.50 -3.05 -12.49
N THR A 46 -15.45 -3.15 -11.57
CA THR A 46 -15.23 -2.67 -10.19
C THR A 46 -14.12 -3.42 -9.46
N PHE A 47 -13.89 -4.70 -9.80
CA PHE A 47 -12.83 -5.53 -9.22
C PHE A 47 -11.45 -4.95 -9.49
N VAL A 48 -11.18 -4.52 -10.73
CA VAL A 48 -9.91 -3.85 -11.07
C VAL A 48 -9.82 -2.41 -10.57
N MET A 49 -10.97 -1.76 -10.31
CA MET A 49 -11.02 -0.42 -9.72
C MET A 49 -10.78 -0.37 -8.21
N ILE A 50 -10.74 -1.53 -7.52
CA ILE A 50 -10.45 -1.58 -6.08
C ILE A 50 -9.14 -0.88 -5.75
N SER A 51 -8.05 -1.20 -6.47
CA SER A 51 -6.72 -0.58 -6.24
C SER A 51 -6.74 0.95 -6.35
N PRO A 52 -7.26 1.55 -7.45
CA PRO A 52 -7.43 3.00 -7.54
C PRO A 52 -8.21 3.62 -6.38
N ILE A 53 -9.33 3.01 -5.98
CA ILE A 53 -10.19 3.52 -4.90
C ILE A 53 -9.45 3.43 -3.56
N GLN A 54 -8.79 2.30 -3.29
CA GLN A 54 -7.95 2.11 -2.10
C GLN A 54 -6.83 3.14 -2.03
N GLY A 55 -6.22 3.52 -3.16
CA GLY A 55 -5.22 4.58 -3.22
C GLY A 55 -5.73 5.93 -2.68
N ILE A 56 -7.00 6.26 -2.87
CA ILE A 56 -7.56 7.50 -2.31
C ILE A 56 -7.87 7.32 -0.82
N VAL A 57 -8.60 6.25 -0.48
CA VAL A 57 -9.17 6.06 0.86
C VAL A 57 -8.09 5.75 1.90
N LEU A 58 -7.13 4.88 1.56
CA LEU A 58 -6.06 4.46 2.48
C LEU A 58 -4.99 5.53 2.67
N GLY A 59 -5.00 6.61 1.89
CA GLY A 59 -4.06 7.71 2.02
C GLY A 59 -4.17 8.40 3.38
N ILE A 60 -5.38 8.54 3.93
CA ILE A 60 -5.60 9.18 5.24
C ILE A 60 -4.93 8.40 6.38
N PRO A 61 -5.27 7.11 6.64
CA PRO A 61 -4.65 6.36 7.73
C PRO A 61 -3.15 6.16 7.51
N THR A 62 -2.70 6.01 6.26
CA THR A 62 -1.27 5.83 5.97
C THR A 62 -0.46 7.11 6.24
N MET A 63 -1.00 8.29 5.95
CA MET A 63 -0.34 9.55 6.31
C MET A 63 -0.26 9.75 7.82
N LEU A 64 -1.30 9.33 8.55
CA LEU A 64 -1.28 9.34 10.01
C LEU A 64 -0.22 8.37 10.56
N PHE A 65 -0.09 7.18 9.98
CA PHE A 65 0.97 6.23 10.31
C PHE A 65 2.37 6.85 10.13
N TYR A 66 2.65 7.46 8.96
CA TYR A 66 3.95 8.08 8.67
C TYR A 66 4.26 9.29 9.57
N SER A 67 3.24 9.89 10.19
CA SER A 67 3.43 10.96 11.17
C SER A 67 3.87 10.43 12.55
N LYS A 68 3.46 9.20 12.89
CA LYS A 68 3.67 8.57 14.21
C LYS A 68 4.97 7.78 14.28
N VAL A 69 5.29 7.04 13.23
CA VAL A 69 6.55 6.28 13.14
C VAL A 69 7.43 6.94 12.08
N LYS A 70 8.65 7.30 12.46
CA LYS A 70 9.63 8.00 11.59
C LYS A 70 11.00 7.34 11.67
N LYS A 71 11.01 6.01 11.65
CA LYS A 71 12.19 5.19 11.89
C LYS A 71 12.42 4.23 10.72
N PRO A 72 13.70 3.92 10.43
CA PRO A 72 14.04 3.03 9.33
C PRO A 72 13.50 1.62 9.54
N GLY A 73 12.98 1.03 8.47
CA GLY A 73 12.43 -0.34 8.42
C GLY A 73 10.93 -0.43 8.69
N MET A 74 10.26 0.69 8.98
CA MET A 74 8.83 0.68 9.30
C MET A 74 7.97 0.20 8.12
N LEU A 75 8.32 0.58 6.87
CA LEU A 75 7.55 0.18 5.71
C LEU A 75 7.78 -1.28 5.36
N LEU A 76 9.01 -1.77 5.55
CA LEU A 76 9.33 -3.16 5.28
C LEU A 76 8.54 -4.10 6.20
N ILE A 77 8.48 -3.79 7.50
CA ILE A 77 7.68 -4.57 8.46
C ILE A 77 6.20 -4.53 8.08
N MET A 78 5.68 -3.34 7.78
CA MET A 78 4.30 -3.17 7.34
C MET A 78 4.00 -3.99 6.07
N ALA A 79 4.89 -3.99 5.09
CA ALA A 79 4.73 -4.72 3.84
C ALA A 79 4.82 -6.24 4.02
N VAL A 80 5.73 -6.72 4.87
CA VAL A 80 5.84 -8.15 5.19
C VAL A 80 4.60 -8.64 5.92
N ILE A 81 4.10 -7.90 6.92
CA ILE A 81 2.86 -8.26 7.64
C ILE A 81 1.67 -8.24 6.67
N SER A 82 1.55 -7.20 5.84
CA SER A 82 0.50 -7.09 4.83
C SER A 82 0.56 -8.21 3.78
N GLY A 83 1.76 -8.57 3.31
CA GLY A 83 1.95 -9.67 2.37
C GLY A 83 1.69 -11.04 2.98
N ALA A 84 2.08 -11.26 4.23
CA ALA A 84 1.72 -12.47 4.97
C ALA A 84 0.20 -12.58 5.15
N PHE A 85 -0.48 -11.48 5.47
CA PHE A 85 -1.93 -11.44 5.52
C PHE A 85 -2.57 -11.73 4.15
N SER A 86 -2.01 -11.20 3.06
CA SER A 86 -2.47 -11.51 1.69
C SER A 86 -2.39 -13.01 1.36
N LEU A 87 -1.34 -13.68 1.83
CA LEU A 87 -1.21 -15.14 1.71
C LEU A 87 -2.27 -15.88 2.52
N LEU A 88 -2.57 -15.43 3.75
CA LEU A 88 -3.65 -16.00 4.57
C LEU A 88 -5.03 -15.85 3.91
N MET A 89 -5.24 -14.76 3.17
CA MET A 89 -6.47 -14.51 2.40
C MET A 89 -6.49 -15.24 1.05
N ALA A 90 -5.51 -16.08 0.75
CA ALA A 90 -5.37 -16.82 -0.51
C ALA A 90 -5.36 -15.91 -1.77
N LEU A 91 -4.93 -14.66 -1.64
CA LEU A 91 -4.80 -13.70 -2.76
C LEU A 91 -3.52 -13.94 -3.59
N GLY A 92 -2.61 -14.78 -3.08
CA GLY A 92 -1.38 -15.18 -3.75
C GLY A 92 -0.12 -14.47 -3.25
N PRO A 93 1.07 -14.92 -3.69
CA PRO A 93 2.36 -14.47 -3.15
C PRO A 93 2.85 -13.14 -3.74
N TYR A 94 2.26 -12.68 -4.85
CA TYR A 94 2.75 -11.51 -5.59
C TYR A 94 2.71 -10.22 -4.78
N HIS A 95 1.70 -10.04 -3.93
CA HIS A 95 1.62 -8.88 -3.03
C HIS A 95 2.77 -8.85 -2.03
N LEU A 96 3.18 -10.00 -1.48
CA LEU A 96 4.31 -10.07 -0.56
C LEU A 96 5.63 -9.74 -1.28
N ILE A 97 5.86 -10.32 -2.45
CA ILE A 97 7.12 -10.15 -3.20
C ILE A 97 7.24 -8.71 -3.72
N ILE A 98 6.26 -8.27 -4.52
CA ILE A 98 6.28 -6.93 -5.13
C ILE A 98 6.09 -5.85 -4.08
N GLY A 99 5.22 -6.07 -3.09
CA GLY A 99 5.01 -5.12 -2.00
C GLY A 99 6.26 -4.91 -1.16
N SER A 100 7.03 -5.96 -0.89
CA SER A 100 8.31 -5.81 -0.17
C SER A 100 9.34 -5.02 -0.99
N LEU A 101 9.42 -5.25 -2.31
CA LEU A 101 10.30 -4.48 -3.19
C LEU A 101 9.91 -3.00 -3.24
N LEU A 102 8.61 -2.70 -3.41
CA LEU A 102 8.10 -1.34 -3.41
C LEU A 102 8.28 -0.65 -2.06
N ALA A 103 8.14 -1.40 -0.96
CA ALA A 103 8.41 -0.89 0.38
C ALA A 103 9.89 -0.50 0.57
N LEU A 104 10.83 -1.26 0.03
CA LEU A 104 12.25 -0.90 0.05
C LEU A 104 12.52 0.41 -0.72
N ILE A 105 11.90 0.57 -1.90
CA ILE A 105 12.00 1.81 -2.69
C ILE A 105 11.41 2.99 -1.90
N ALA A 106 10.22 2.80 -1.33
CA ALA A 106 9.54 3.80 -0.53
C ALA A 106 10.31 4.17 0.75
N GLU A 107 10.97 3.20 1.38
CA GLU A 107 11.84 3.42 2.54
C GLU A 107 13.03 4.32 2.15
N GLY A 108 13.63 4.08 0.98
CA GLY A 108 14.66 4.96 0.42
C GLY A 108 14.18 6.40 0.19
N ILE A 109 12.94 6.56 -0.30
CA ILE A 109 12.30 7.88 -0.48
C ILE A 109 12.12 8.58 0.87
N LEU A 110 11.59 7.89 1.89
CA LEU A 110 11.42 8.46 3.23
C LEU A 110 12.76 8.82 3.86
N TRP A 111 13.76 7.94 3.70
CA TRP A 111 15.10 8.15 4.23
C TRP A 111 15.77 9.38 3.62
N SER A 112 15.62 9.61 2.31
CA SER A 112 16.14 10.82 1.64
C SER A 112 15.58 12.13 2.23
N GLY A 113 14.33 12.09 2.70
CA GLY A 113 13.66 13.20 3.38
C GLY A 113 13.80 13.18 4.90
N LYS A 114 14.69 12.34 5.46
CA LYS A 114 14.87 12.12 6.91
C LYS A 114 13.54 11.85 7.64
N TYR A 115 12.59 11.18 6.99
CA TYR A 115 11.23 10.90 7.49
C TYR A 115 10.41 12.16 7.88
N GLY A 116 10.85 13.36 7.48
CA GLY A 116 10.20 14.63 7.77
C GLY A 116 9.53 15.29 6.56
N SER A 117 9.88 14.88 5.34
CA SER A 117 9.36 15.49 4.12
C SER A 117 7.93 15.03 3.81
N VAL A 118 6.98 15.97 3.75
CA VAL A 118 5.60 15.71 3.33
C VAL A 118 5.54 15.18 1.90
N ARG A 119 6.33 15.74 0.99
CA ARG A 119 6.40 15.27 -0.41
C ARG A 119 6.97 13.85 -0.49
N GLY A 120 8.00 13.57 0.32
CA GLY A 120 8.57 12.22 0.44
C GLY A 120 7.56 11.21 0.98
N ALA A 121 6.78 11.59 1.99
CA ALA A 121 5.70 10.76 2.54
C ALA A 121 4.64 10.42 1.49
N VAL A 122 4.14 11.43 0.75
CA VAL A 122 3.15 11.24 -0.31
C VAL A 122 3.68 10.35 -1.43
N LEU A 123 4.92 10.56 -1.86
CA LEU A 123 5.53 9.75 -2.91
C LEU A 123 5.78 8.30 -2.43
N ALA A 124 6.27 8.12 -1.21
CA ALA A 124 6.46 6.81 -0.60
C ALA A 124 5.13 6.05 -0.49
N TYR A 125 4.04 6.73 -0.14
CA TYR A 125 2.70 6.13 -0.15
C TYR A 125 2.25 5.74 -1.56
N ALA A 126 2.46 6.60 -2.56
CA ALA A 126 2.09 6.29 -3.93
C ALA A 126 2.83 5.05 -4.46
N VAL A 127 4.11 4.90 -4.11
CA VAL A 127 4.90 3.70 -4.44
C VAL A 127 4.39 2.46 -3.70
N THR A 128 4.11 2.54 -2.40
CA THR A 128 3.62 1.36 -1.65
C THR A 128 2.20 0.96 -2.03
N ALA A 129 1.35 1.91 -2.44
CA ALA A 129 -0.01 1.64 -2.91
C ALA A 129 -0.05 0.75 -4.16
N LEU A 130 1.00 0.81 -5.00
CA LEU A 130 1.15 -0.08 -6.17
C LEU A 130 1.30 -1.56 -5.78
N ALA A 131 1.61 -1.88 -4.52
CA ALA A 131 1.60 -3.27 -4.06
C ALA A 131 0.23 -3.92 -4.28
N THR A 132 -0.86 -3.16 -4.12
CA THR A 132 -2.22 -3.67 -4.29
C THR A 132 -2.49 -4.20 -5.70
N THR A 133 -1.88 -3.59 -6.72
CA THR A 133 -2.05 -4.03 -8.12
C THR A 133 -1.32 -5.34 -8.40
N ALA A 134 -0.37 -5.75 -7.56
CA ALA A 134 0.35 -7.01 -7.72
C ALA A 134 -0.58 -8.23 -7.62
N ASN A 135 -1.70 -8.11 -6.91
CA ASN A 135 -2.73 -9.16 -6.84
C ASN A 135 -3.38 -9.45 -8.20
N TYR A 136 -3.33 -8.51 -9.13
CA TYR A 136 -3.88 -8.69 -10.48
C TYR A 136 -2.88 -9.33 -11.45
N ILE A 137 -1.62 -9.54 -11.08
CA ILE A 137 -0.61 -10.12 -12.00
C ILE A 137 -1.08 -11.48 -12.58
N PRO A 138 -1.58 -12.44 -11.78
CA PRO A 138 -2.09 -13.71 -12.35
C PRO A 138 -3.23 -13.52 -13.35
N LEU A 139 -4.09 -12.53 -13.13
CA LEU A 139 -5.23 -12.23 -14.00
C LEU A 139 -4.77 -11.78 -15.40
N PHE A 140 -3.67 -11.06 -15.52
CA PHE A 140 -3.18 -10.52 -16.80
C PHE A 140 -2.08 -11.37 -17.47
N PHE A 141 -1.31 -12.14 -16.70
CA PHE A 141 -0.21 -12.95 -17.22
C PHE A 141 -0.53 -14.44 -17.34
N ALA A 142 -1.55 -14.91 -16.62
CA ALA A 142 -1.95 -16.31 -16.59
C ALA A 142 -3.48 -16.44 -16.51
N THR A 143 -4.22 -15.59 -17.24
CA THR A 143 -5.68 -15.41 -17.12
C THR A 143 -6.45 -16.72 -17.02
N GLN A 144 -6.34 -17.58 -18.03
CA GLN A 144 -7.12 -18.82 -18.09
C GLN A 144 -6.82 -19.74 -16.90
N ARG A 145 -5.55 -19.85 -16.53
CA ARG A 145 -5.11 -20.63 -15.38
C ARG A 145 -5.58 -20.01 -14.06
N TYR A 146 -5.51 -18.69 -13.92
CA TYR A 146 -5.98 -17.98 -12.73
C TYR A 146 -7.49 -18.16 -12.52
N ILE A 147 -8.30 -18.03 -13.57
CA ILE A 147 -9.75 -18.21 -13.51
C ILE A 147 -10.11 -19.64 -13.11
N ALA A 148 -9.41 -20.63 -13.68
CA ALA A 148 -9.59 -22.04 -13.36
C ALA A 148 -9.14 -22.39 -11.94
N ASP A 149 -7.89 -22.06 -11.56
CA ASP A 149 -7.29 -22.39 -10.27
C ASP A 149 -8.02 -21.69 -9.10
N SER A 150 -8.58 -20.50 -9.34
CA SER A 150 -9.29 -19.72 -8.32
C SER A 150 -10.78 -20.06 -8.19
N ASP A 151 -11.31 -20.92 -9.06
CA ASP A 151 -12.74 -21.26 -9.16
C ASP A 151 -13.64 -20.01 -9.16
N ILE A 152 -13.32 -19.04 -10.02
CA ILE A 152 -14.07 -17.78 -10.09
C ILE A 152 -15.53 -18.03 -10.47
N ALA A 153 -15.78 -19.00 -11.35
CA ALA A 153 -17.12 -19.36 -11.78
C ALA A 153 -17.96 -19.94 -10.62
N GLY A 154 -17.39 -20.83 -9.79
CA GLY A 154 -18.08 -21.36 -8.61
C GLY A 154 -18.30 -20.33 -7.51
N LYS A 155 -17.35 -19.41 -7.29
CA LYS A 155 -17.41 -18.41 -6.21
C LYS A 155 -18.27 -17.19 -6.53
N TYR A 156 -18.22 -16.72 -7.77
CA TYR A 156 -18.80 -15.43 -8.18
C TYR A 156 -19.75 -15.52 -9.38
N GLY A 157 -19.94 -16.73 -9.92
CA GLY A 157 -20.80 -16.98 -11.09
C GLY A 157 -20.08 -16.80 -12.42
N GLU A 158 -20.68 -17.39 -13.47
CA GLU A 158 -20.09 -17.38 -14.81
C GLU A 158 -19.91 -15.97 -15.40
N GLY A 159 -20.81 -15.05 -15.08
CA GLY A 159 -20.74 -13.68 -15.58
C GLY A 159 -19.47 -12.97 -15.12
N MET A 160 -19.05 -13.20 -13.87
CA MET A 160 -17.81 -12.64 -13.35
C MET A 160 -16.59 -13.30 -13.97
N ALA A 161 -16.60 -14.63 -14.10
CA ALA A 161 -15.52 -15.38 -14.75
C ALA A 161 -15.29 -14.90 -16.19
N LYS A 162 -16.35 -14.80 -17.01
CA LYS A 162 -16.26 -14.32 -18.39
C LYS A 162 -15.75 -12.88 -18.48
N GLY A 163 -16.25 -11.98 -17.64
CA GLY A 163 -15.79 -10.60 -17.64
C GLY A 163 -14.34 -10.44 -17.16
N MET A 164 -13.91 -11.23 -16.18
CA MET A 164 -12.51 -11.24 -15.74
C MET A 164 -11.58 -11.81 -16.81
N THR A 165 -12.02 -12.84 -17.55
CA THR A 165 -11.28 -13.34 -18.73
C THR A 165 -11.11 -12.26 -19.78
N ALA A 166 -12.18 -11.54 -20.14
CA ALA A 166 -12.12 -10.44 -21.10
C ALA A 166 -11.16 -9.32 -20.64
N ILE A 167 -11.19 -8.98 -19.33
CA ILE A 167 -10.25 -8.03 -18.73
C ILE A 167 -8.81 -8.51 -18.86
N GLY A 168 -8.53 -9.78 -18.54
CA GLY A 168 -7.20 -10.35 -18.65
C GLY A 168 -6.68 -10.36 -20.09
N GLU A 169 -7.56 -10.62 -21.06
CA GLU A 169 -7.24 -10.66 -22.49
C GLU A 169 -6.93 -9.28 -23.10
N HIS A 170 -7.39 -8.18 -22.49
CA HIS A 170 -6.91 -6.83 -22.84
C HIS A 170 -5.41 -6.64 -22.54
N GLY A 171 -4.80 -7.57 -21.78
CA GLY A 171 -3.37 -7.73 -21.65
C GLY A 171 -2.68 -6.59 -20.88
N LEU A 172 -1.38 -6.44 -21.15
CA LEU A 172 -0.49 -5.58 -20.36
C LEU A 172 -0.82 -4.08 -20.43
N VAL A 173 -1.50 -3.63 -21.48
CA VAL A 173 -1.87 -2.22 -21.65
C VAL A 173 -2.88 -1.80 -20.58
N LEU A 174 -3.91 -2.61 -20.34
CA LEU A 174 -4.89 -2.34 -19.31
C LEU A 174 -4.28 -2.45 -17.92
N PHE A 175 -3.41 -3.44 -17.69
CA PHE A 175 -2.69 -3.56 -16.43
C PHE A 175 -1.81 -2.32 -16.15
N ALA A 176 -1.05 -1.84 -17.13
CA ALA A 176 -0.25 -0.63 -17.01
C ALA A 176 -1.14 0.61 -16.74
N ALA A 177 -2.32 0.70 -17.35
CA ALA A 177 -3.28 1.76 -17.08
C ALA A 177 -3.78 1.71 -15.62
N ILE A 178 -4.12 0.52 -15.09
CA ILE A 178 -4.53 0.34 -13.69
C ILE A 178 -3.42 0.77 -12.73
N VAL A 179 -2.17 0.38 -13.00
CA VAL A 179 -0.99 0.79 -12.23
C VAL A 179 -0.83 2.32 -12.25
N GLY A 180 -0.91 2.93 -13.44
CA GLY A 180 -0.80 4.38 -13.60
C GLY A 180 -1.90 5.14 -12.87
N VAL A 181 -3.15 4.71 -13.01
CA VAL A 181 -4.30 5.32 -12.31
C VAL A 181 -4.16 5.14 -10.80
N THR A 182 -3.76 3.96 -10.32
CA THR A 182 -3.54 3.70 -8.89
C THR A 182 -2.46 4.61 -8.31
N PHE A 183 -1.38 4.84 -9.06
CA PHE A 183 -0.33 5.76 -8.64
C PHE A 183 -0.87 7.20 -8.49
N VAL A 184 -1.63 7.68 -9.48
CA VAL A 184 -2.22 9.02 -9.46
C VAL A 184 -3.24 9.16 -8.32
N THR A 185 -4.13 8.18 -8.14
CA THR A 185 -5.10 8.22 -7.06
C THR A 185 -4.45 8.11 -5.69
N ALA A 186 -3.36 7.34 -5.55
CA ALA A 186 -2.57 7.28 -4.32
C ALA A 186 -1.87 8.60 -4.00
N LEU A 187 -1.35 9.31 -5.01
CA LEU A 187 -0.84 10.68 -4.81
C LEU A 187 -1.94 11.60 -4.27
N LEU A 188 -3.13 11.55 -4.87
CA LEU A 188 -4.28 12.35 -4.42
C LEU A 188 -4.72 11.97 -3.00
N GLY A 189 -4.83 10.68 -2.70
CA GLY A 189 -5.15 10.16 -1.36
C GLY A 189 -4.13 10.57 -0.32
N GLY A 190 -2.84 10.52 -0.66
CA GLY A 190 -1.76 10.98 0.21
C GLY A 190 -1.84 12.48 0.50
N LEU A 191 -2.11 13.30 -0.53
CA LEU A 191 -2.31 14.74 -0.35
C LEU A 191 -3.55 15.06 0.50
N LEU A 192 -4.65 14.33 0.29
CA LEU A 192 -5.87 14.44 1.10
C LEU A 192 -5.58 14.06 2.55
N GLY A 193 -4.89 12.94 2.78
CA GLY A 193 -4.46 12.50 4.10
C GLY A 193 -3.62 13.54 4.83
N GLN A 194 -2.68 14.17 4.13
CA GLN A 194 -1.87 15.26 4.67
C GLN A 194 -2.69 16.51 5.01
N LYS A 195 -3.66 16.89 4.18
CA LYS A 195 -4.56 18.01 4.47
C LYS A 195 -5.42 17.75 5.71
N VAL A 196 -6.01 16.56 5.80
CA VAL A 196 -6.82 16.14 6.95
C VAL A 196 -5.97 16.08 8.23
N PHE A 197 -4.77 15.50 8.14
CA PHE A 197 -3.79 15.46 9.23
C PHE A 197 -3.47 16.85 9.78
N ASN A 198 -3.11 17.79 8.90
CA ASN A 198 -2.77 19.15 9.32
C ASN A 198 -3.97 19.93 9.87
N LYS A 199 -5.18 19.69 9.35
CA LYS A 199 -6.40 20.41 9.76
C LYS A 199 -6.96 19.92 11.09
N HIS A 200 -7.01 18.61 11.32
CA HIS A 200 -7.71 18.01 12.47
C HIS A 200 -6.76 17.46 13.52
N PHE A 201 -5.71 16.73 13.11
CA PHE A 201 -4.87 15.99 14.06
C PHE A 201 -3.77 16.86 14.68
N LYS A 202 -3.10 17.69 13.88
CA LYS A 202 -2.11 18.65 14.40
C LYS A 202 -2.74 19.73 15.27
N ARG A 203 -3.99 20.13 14.98
CA ARG A 203 -4.74 21.10 15.80
C ARG A 203 -5.28 20.49 17.11
N ALA A 204 -5.51 19.18 17.14
CA ALA A 204 -5.99 18.47 18.33
C ALA A 204 -4.88 18.05 19.30
N GLY A 205 -3.61 18.40 19.04
CA GLY A 205 -2.48 18.06 19.92
C GLY A 205 -2.18 16.55 20.03
N ILE A 206 -2.72 15.74 19.11
CA ILE A 206 -2.45 14.29 19.06
C ILE A 206 -1.00 14.02 18.62
N VAL A 207 -0.31 15.03 18.08
CA VAL A 207 1.14 15.09 17.80
C VAL A 207 1.65 16.51 18.01
#